data_AF-D2V1P5-F1
#
_entry.id   AF-D2V1P5-F1
#
_cell.length_a   1.000
_cell.length_b   1.000
_cell.length_c   1.000
_cell.angle_alpha   90.00
_cell.angle_beta   90.00
_cell.angle_gamma   90.00
#
_symmetry.space_group_name_H-M   'P 1'
#
loop_
_entity.id
_entity.type
_entity.pdbx_description
1 polymer ?
#
loop_
_entity_poly.entity_id
_entity_poly.type
_entity_poly.pdbx_seq_one_letter_code
_entity_poly.pdbx_strand_id
1 'polypeptide(L)'
;EQLKQRLDQIISKDPLQNLTEEEKWLLWSNKEKLVDIPKALPKFILSVPWKMPQAVYTVHTLLPRWKPMTPVDALELLDYNFADAKVRQYSVERLNELGDVQLSDFLLQLVQTLKYELYHDSSLARFLLQRGLRSTHIIGHILFWHLKAEMHVPTAKERHGLILEEYLLNSGGHRRELLKQNGVLDQLLDIAIKIKHEKKATVNEALVQLLHGLKQPPKYKLPLSPRMEVIGIIPEKCRVMDSAKRPLWLCFKNADETGDDILVMFKAGDDLRQDLLTLQVLRVMDQLWKKEGLDLHMQPYGCICTGYMTGMLEIVLNSQTIANITKKRAGFSGAFKQDPIYKWLKEHNGEEEWDTVVNNFVHSCAGYCSATYVLGIGDRHNDNIMITKKGDLFHIDFGHFLGHFKTFAGLKRETTPFVFTPMYAYVMGGENSVMYEKFSELGCKAYNILRKYGHMIMTLFTLMLGTGIPELSSIEDVLWLRKCLILDASKEEADNAFRDKIKESLGNIRARINDGVHILAH
;
A
#
# COMPACT_ATOMS: atom_id res chain seq x y z
N GLU A 1 -18.45 -13.31 36.78
CA GLU A 1 -18.07 -14.10 35.59
C GLU A 1 -18.84 -13.73 34.33
N GLN A 2 -20.16 -13.93 34.26
CA GLN A 2 -20.96 -13.64 33.05
C GLN A 2 -20.83 -12.20 32.52
N LEU A 3 -20.84 -11.19 33.40
CA LEU A 3 -20.61 -9.78 33.02
C LEU A 3 -19.23 -9.56 32.39
N LYS A 4 -18.19 -10.22 32.91
CA LYS A 4 -16.82 -10.09 32.40
C LYS A 4 -16.73 -10.70 31.01
N GLN A 5 -17.26 -11.92 30.82
CA GLN A 5 -17.34 -12.57 29.51
C GLN A 5 -18.09 -11.71 28.49
N ARG A 6 -19.18 -11.05 28.90
CA ARG A 6 -19.93 -10.16 28.02
C ARG A 6 -19.14 -8.91 27.64
N LEU A 7 -18.42 -8.29 28.58
CA LEU A 7 -17.53 -7.16 28.28
C LEU A 7 -16.40 -7.58 27.34
N ASP A 8 -15.78 -8.74 27.58
CA ASP A 8 -14.71 -9.26 26.74
C ASP A 8 -15.19 -9.50 25.30
N GLN A 9 -16.41 -10.03 25.12
CA GLN A 9 -17.04 -10.17 23.80
C GLN A 9 -17.25 -8.83 23.08
N ILE A 10 -17.63 -7.78 23.82
CA ILE A 10 -17.82 -6.45 23.24
C ILE A 10 -16.48 -5.83 22.87
N ILE A 11 -15.46 -5.98 23.71
CA ILE A 11 -14.11 -5.45 23.50
C ILE A 11 -13.42 -6.16 22.33
N SER A 12 -13.67 -7.45 22.12
CA SER A 12 -13.14 -8.21 20.98
C SER A 12 -13.77 -7.84 19.65
N LYS A 13 -14.82 -7.00 19.63
CA LYS A 13 -15.46 -6.61 18.39
C LYS A 13 -14.52 -5.82 17.48
N ASP A 14 -14.70 -6.13 16.22
CA ASP A 14 -14.41 -5.35 15.03
C ASP A 14 -14.39 -3.81 15.14
N PRO A 15 -13.46 -3.01 14.56
CA PRO A 15 -13.73 -1.59 14.31
C PRO A 15 -14.96 -1.31 13.44
N LEU A 16 -15.37 -2.25 12.58
CA LEU A 16 -16.50 -2.08 11.66
C LEU A 16 -17.85 -2.48 12.29
N GLN A 17 -17.83 -3.10 13.47
CA GLN A 17 -19.05 -3.55 14.14
C GLN A 17 -19.64 -2.43 15.02
N ASN A 18 -20.91 -2.10 14.76
CA ASN A 18 -21.66 -1.16 15.59
C ASN A 18 -21.98 -1.75 16.97
N LEU A 19 -21.92 -0.89 17.98
CA LEU A 19 -22.35 -1.20 19.34
C LEU A 19 -23.85 -0.97 19.49
N THR A 20 -24.56 -1.91 20.11
CA THR A 20 -25.96 -1.72 20.49
C THR A 20 -26.07 -0.76 21.68
N GLU A 21 -27.24 -0.16 21.91
CA GLU A 21 -27.44 0.73 23.05
C GLU A 21 -27.25 0.01 24.40
N GLU A 22 -27.58 -1.28 24.47
CA GLU A 22 -27.30 -2.12 25.64
C GLU A 22 -25.79 -2.28 25.88
N GLU A 23 -25.02 -2.54 24.82
CA GLU A 23 -23.57 -2.69 24.90
C GLU A 23 -22.90 -1.37 25.30
N LYS A 24 -23.36 -0.24 24.73
CA LYS A 24 -22.89 1.09 25.13
C LYS A 24 -23.17 1.34 26.61
N TRP A 25 -24.39 1.08 27.06
CA TRP A 25 -24.74 1.24 28.47
C TRP A 25 -23.88 0.35 29.38
N LEU A 26 -23.58 -0.88 28.96
CA LEU A 26 -22.75 -1.81 29.72
C LEU A 26 -21.32 -1.31 29.87
N LEU A 27 -20.71 -0.83 28.78
CA LEU A 27 -19.39 -0.22 28.77
C LEU A 27 -19.34 1.03 29.66
N TRP A 28 -20.30 1.94 29.48
CA TRP A 28 -20.37 3.19 30.24
C TRP A 28 -20.54 2.97 31.75
N SER A 29 -21.42 2.03 32.13
CA SER A 29 -21.72 1.71 33.54
C SER A 29 -20.56 1.01 34.24
N ASN A 30 -19.67 0.35 33.48
CA ASN A 30 -18.52 -0.38 34.01
C ASN A 30 -17.18 0.32 33.74
N LYS A 31 -17.18 1.61 33.37
CA LYS A 31 -15.99 2.39 32.97
C LYS A 31 -14.75 2.21 33.86
N GLU A 32 -14.89 2.22 35.19
CA GLU A 32 -13.76 2.06 36.11
C GLU A 32 -13.05 0.69 35.97
N LYS A 33 -13.76 -0.37 35.57
CA LYS A 33 -13.19 -1.69 35.33
C LYS A 33 -12.46 -1.79 33.99
N LEU A 34 -12.72 -0.87 33.07
CA LEU A 34 -12.17 -0.87 31.72
C LEU A 34 -10.84 -0.12 31.63
N VAL A 35 -10.56 0.76 32.59
CA VAL A 35 -9.36 1.64 32.62
C VAL A 35 -8.06 0.83 32.48
N ASP A 36 -8.02 -0.38 33.03
CA ASP A 36 -6.85 -1.27 32.97
C ASP A 36 -6.74 -2.11 31.68
N ILE A 37 -7.70 -1.97 30.76
CA ILE A 37 -7.79 -2.72 29.49
C ILE A 37 -7.59 -1.75 28.32
N PRO A 38 -6.37 -1.64 27.76
CA PRO A 38 -6.06 -0.64 26.73
C PRO A 38 -6.98 -0.74 25.50
N LYS A 39 -7.23 -1.97 25.03
CA LYS A 39 -8.09 -2.25 23.86
C LYS A 39 -9.56 -1.91 24.07
N ALA A 40 -10.01 -1.70 25.31
CA ALA A 40 -11.39 -1.30 25.58
C ALA A 40 -11.64 0.18 25.29
N LEU A 41 -10.59 1.01 25.14
CA LEU A 41 -10.74 2.45 25.02
C LEU A 41 -11.60 2.87 23.82
N PRO A 42 -11.36 2.43 22.57
CA PRO A 42 -12.19 2.85 21.43
C PRO A 42 -13.68 2.54 21.65
N LYS A 43 -13.99 1.33 22.10
CA LYS A 43 -15.37 0.90 22.37
C LYS A 43 -16.00 1.70 23.52
N PHE A 44 -15.25 1.96 24.59
CA PHE A 44 -15.70 2.83 25.68
C PHE A 44 -16.01 4.24 25.18
N ILE A 45 -15.13 4.85 24.38
CA ILE A 45 -15.33 6.19 23.83
C ILE A 45 -16.57 6.25 22.92
N LEU A 46 -16.84 5.22 22.13
CA LEU A 46 -18.07 5.09 21.33
C LEU A 46 -19.35 4.96 22.17
N SER A 47 -19.23 4.59 23.46
CA SER A 47 -20.34 4.48 24.39
C SER A 47 -20.69 5.77 25.13
N VAL A 48 -19.86 6.81 25.00
CA VAL A 48 -20.00 8.06 25.77
C VAL A 48 -21.21 8.85 25.31
N PRO A 49 -22.10 9.27 26.23
CA PRO A 49 -23.19 10.20 25.89
C PRO A 49 -22.64 11.63 25.80
N TRP A 50 -21.97 11.97 24.68
CA TRP A 50 -21.28 13.24 24.45
C TRP A 50 -22.13 14.50 24.63
N LYS A 51 -23.46 14.38 24.56
CA LYS A 51 -24.41 15.47 24.82
C LYS A 51 -24.50 15.86 26.30
N MET A 52 -23.96 15.04 27.21
CA MET A 52 -23.99 15.28 28.66
C MET A 52 -22.64 15.83 29.15
N PRO A 53 -22.58 17.08 29.65
CA PRO A 53 -21.31 17.67 30.12
C PRO A 53 -20.59 16.85 31.19
N GLN A 54 -21.33 16.23 32.10
CA GLN A 54 -20.77 15.35 33.15
C GLN A 54 -20.11 14.09 32.57
N ALA A 55 -20.65 13.56 31.48
CA ALA A 55 -20.05 12.42 30.80
C ALA A 55 -18.73 12.80 30.12
N VAL A 56 -18.69 13.96 29.45
CA VAL A 56 -17.47 14.51 28.85
C VAL A 56 -16.39 14.74 29.92
N TYR A 57 -16.76 15.37 31.05
CA TYR A 57 -15.86 15.55 32.18
C TYR A 57 -15.30 14.21 32.68
N THR A 58 -16.17 13.22 32.87
CA THR A 58 -15.78 11.87 33.29
C THR A 58 -14.74 11.27 32.35
N VAL A 59 -14.98 11.29 31.04
CA VAL A 59 -14.02 10.77 30.05
C VAL A 59 -12.68 11.49 30.15
N HIS A 60 -12.70 12.82 30.22
CA HIS A 60 -11.48 13.62 30.32
C HIS A 60 -10.69 13.36 31.61
N THR A 61 -11.35 12.96 32.70
CA THR A 61 -10.67 12.54 33.94
C THR A 61 -10.15 11.10 33.89
N LEU A 62 -10.77 10.23 33.09
CA LEU A 62 -10.37 8.83 32.97
C LEU A 62 -9.24 8.63 31.95
N LEU A 63 -9.19 9.42 30.87
CA LEU A 63 -8.17 9.29 29.82
C LEU A 63 -6.72 9.27 30.37
N PRO A 64 -6.30 10.17 31.28
CA PRO A 64 -4.93 10.14 31.84
C PRO A 64 -4.67 8.93 32.74
N ARG A 65 -5.71 8.31 33.28
CA ARG A 65 -5.62 7.10 34.13
C ARG A 65 -5.67 5.81 33.30
N TRP A 66 -6.09 5.90 32.04
CA TRP A 66 -6.25 4.74 31.17
C TRP A 66 -4.91 4.08 30.88
N LYS A 67 -4.85 2.75 31.01
CA LYS A 67 -3.63 2.01 30.70
C LYS A 67 -3.24 2.25 29.24
N PRO A 68 -2.01 2.71 28.95
CA PRO A 68 -1.63 3.14 27.61
C PRO A 68 -1.89 2.08 26.53
N MET A 69 -2.52 2.52 25.44
CA MET A 69 -2.64 1.75 24.20
C MET A 69 -1.29 1.65 23.50
N THR A 70 -1.12 0.62 22.66
CA THR A 70 0.02 0.63 21.75
C THR A 70 -0.13 1.77 20.75
N PRO A 71 0.98 2.36 20.23
CA PRO A 71 0.89 3.45 19.27
C PRO A 71 0.07 3.13 18.02
N VAL A 72 0.14 1.87 17.56
CA VAL A 72 -0.57 1.42 16.36
C VAL A 72 -2.07 1.23 16.62
N ASP A 73 -2.46 0.68 17.77
CA ASP A 73 -3.88 0.58 18.14
C ASP A 73 -4.50 1.98 18.32
N ALA A 74 -3.70 2.97 18.76
CA ALA A 74 -4.16 4.34 18.95
C ALA A 74 -4.58 5.02 17.64
N LEU A 75 -4.17 4.52 16.47
CA LEU A 75 -4.64 5.01 15.16
C LEU A 75 -6.16 4.95 15.02
N GLU A 76 -6.83 3.96 15.64
CA GLU A 76 -8.30 3.83 15.61
C GLU A 76 -8.98 5.11 16.13
N LEU A 77 -8.41 5.74 17.15
CA LEU A 77 -8.92 6.97 17.76
C LEU A 77 -8.77 8.23 16.90
N LEU A 78 -8.19 8.13 15.70
CA LEU A 78 -8.09 9.21 14.72
C LEU A 78 -9.12 9.09 13.58
N ASP A 79 -9.98 8.07 13.60
CA ASP A 79 -11.06 7.94 12.62
C ASP A 79 -12.14 9.03 12.76
N TYR A 80 -13.14 8.99 11.88
CA TYR A 80 -14.25 9.95 11.85
C TYR A 80 -15.27 9.78 13.00
N ASN A 81 -15.26 8.65 13.73
CA ASN A 81 -16.11 8.39 14.88
C ASN A 81 -15.63 9.13 16.14
N PHE A 82 -14.36 9.57 16.18
CA PHE A 82 -13.75 10.21 17.34
C PHE A 82 -13.46 11.70 17.10
N ALA A 83 -14.44 12.55 17.43
CA ALA A 83 -14.34 14.00 17.23
C ALA A 83 -13.77 14.78 18.44
N ASP A 84 -13.75 14.20 19.64
CA ASP A 84 -13.28 14.90 20.85
C ASP A 84 -11.78 15.17 20.83
N ALA A 85 -11.39 16.43 21.05
CA ALA A 85 -10.01 16.87 20.93
C ALA A 85 -9.05 16.19 21.93
N LYS A 86 -9.50 15.84 23.14
CA LYS A 86 -8.64 15.16 24.13
C LYS A 86 -8.46 13.69 23.82
N VAL A 87 -9.47 13.02 23.27
CA VAL A 87 -9.34 11.65 22.76
C VAL A 87 -8.32 11.61 21.62
N ARG A 88 -8.44 12.52 20.64
CA ARG A 88 -7.48 12.60 19.52
C ARG A 88 -6.08 13.00 19.98
N GLN A 89 -5.97 13.91 20.95
CA GLN A 89 -4.70 14.26 21.58
C GLN A 89 -4.03 13.04 22.24
N TYR A 90 -4.78 12.23 23.00
CA TYR A 90 -4.25 11.00 23.58
C TYR A 90 -3.69 10.06 22.50
N SER A 91 -4.36 9.93 21.37
CA SER A 91 -3.84 9.14 20.23
C SER A 91 -2.50 9.67 19.72
N VAL A 92 -2.42 10.99 19.50
CA VAL A 92 -1.20 11.66 19.04
C VAL A 92 -0.05 11.48 20.04
N GLU A 93 -0.33 11.53 21.35
CA GLU A 93 0.68 11.27 22.39
C GLU A 93 1.24 9.86 22.32
N ARG A 94 0.38 8.84 22.07
CA ARG A 94 0.83 7.46 21.86
C ARG A 94 1.65 7.33 20.57
N LEU A 95 1.21 7.94 19.47
CA LEU A 95 1.92 7.92 18.18
C LEU A 95 3.30 8.59 18.25
N ASN A 96 3.48 9.56 19.16
CA ASN A 96 4.77 10.22 19.34
C ASN A 96 5.85 9.30 19.94
N GLU A 97 5.46 8.15 20.49
CA GLU A 97 6.38 7.10 20.97
C GLU A 97 7.05 6.33 19.82
N LEU A 98 6.49 6.37 18.60
CA LEU A 98 7.07 5.72 17.43
C LEU A 98 8.32 6.45 16.94
N GLY A 99 9.35 5.67 16.57
CA GLY A 99 10.50 6.17 15.81
C GLY A 99 10.09 6.65 14.42
N ASP A 100 10.90 7.51 13.80
CA ASP A 100 10.55 8.14 12.50
C ASP A 100 10.36 7.12 11.37
N VAL A 101 11.11 6.02 11.35
CA VAL A 101 10.95 4.97 10.34
C VAL A 101 9.58 4.30 10.46
N GLN A 102 9.20 3.86 11.67
CA GLN A 102 7.89 3.25 11.92
C GLN A 102 6.73 4.23 11.72
N LEU A 103 6.91 5.50 12.10
CA LEU A 103 5.90 6.53 11.87
C LEU A 103 5.69 6.77 10.37
N SER A 104 6.75 6.70 9.56
CA SER A 104 6.66 6.93 8.12
C SER A 104 5.74 5.93 7.40
N ASP A 105 5.61 4.71 7.95
CA ASP A 105 4.70 3.70 7.40
C ASP A 105 3.23 4.10 7.53
N PHE A 106 2.87 4.95 8.49
CA PHE A 106 1.50 5.39 8.74
C PHE A 106 1.23 6.84 8.31
N LEU A 107 2.23 7.53 7.74
CA LEU A 107 2.13 8.96 7.46
C LEU A 107 1.07 9.28 6.41
N LEU A 108 0.80 8.35 5.49
CA LEU A 108 -0.31 8.47 4.54
C LEU A 108 -1.63 8.61 5.29
N GLN A 109 -1.97 7.65 6.16
CA GLN A 109 -3.20 7.69 6.97
C GLN A 109 -3.25 8.92 7.86
N LEU A 110 -2.14 9.28 8.51
CA LEU A 110 -2.10 10.44 9.41
C LEU A 110 -2.41 11.75 8.67
N VAL A 111 -1.86 11.94 7.46
CA VAL A 111 -2.21 13.10 6.62
C VAL A 111 -3.69 13.06 6.25
N GLN A 112 -4.24 11.90 5.90
CA GLN A 112 -5.67 11.80 5.57
C GLN A 112 -6.58 12.12 6.77
N THR A 113 -6.19 11.72 7.98
CA THR A 113 -6.96 12.00 9.20
C THR A 113 -7.00 13.48 9.58
N LEU A 114 -6.12 14.32 9.00
CA LEU A 114 -6.26 15.78 9.13
C LEU A 114 -7.62 16.25 8.62
N LYS A 115 -8.26 15.55 7.67
CA LYS A 115 -9.60 15.89 7.15
C LYS A 115 -10.70 15.71 8.20
N TYR A 116 -10.48 14.87 9.21
CA TYR A 116 -11.43 14.63 10.31
C TYR A 116 -11.23 15.57 11.50
N GLU A 117 -10.17 16.38 11.51
CA GLU A 117 -9.97 17.39 12.54
C GLU A 117 -11.04 18.49 12.45
N LEU A 118 -11.61 18.84 13.60
CA LEU A 118 -12.63 19.90 13.70
C LEU A 118 -12.04 21.29 13.42
N TYR A 119 -10.80 21.52 13.85
CA TYR A 119 -10.10 22.80 13.74
C TYR A 119 -8.85 22.66 12.86
N HIS A 120 -8.39 23.75 12.26
CA HIS A 120 -7.11 23.76 11.52
C HIS A 120 -5.93 23.50 12.45
N ASP A 121 -5.96 24.14 13.63
CA ASP A 121 -5.00 23.89 14.68
C ASP A 121 -5.47 22.71 15.55
N SER A 122 -4.73 21.61 15.49
CA SER A 122 -5.01 20.38 16.23
C SER A 122 -3.72 19.73 16.70
N SER A 123 -3.84 18.85 17.70
CA SER A 123 -2.70 18.06 18.19
C SER A 123 -2.02 17.29 17.06
N LEU A 124 -2.81 16.74 16.12
CA LEU A 124 -2.30 16.01 14.97
C LEU A 124 -1.53 16.92 14.00
N ALA A 125 -2.07 18.10 13.67
CA ALA A 125 -1.40 19.05 12.77
C ALA A 125 -0.05 19.51 13.35
N ARG A 126 -0.03 19.89 14.64
CA ARG A 126 1.18 20.28 15.36
C ARG A 126 2.20 19.14 15.42
N PHE A 127 1.75 17.92 15.69
CA PHE A 127 2.60 16.73 15.74
C PHE A 127 3.25 16.44 14.39
N LEU A 128 2.48 16.42 13.29
CA LEU A 128 3.01 16.18 11.96
C LEU A 128 4.04 17.25 11.56
N LEU A 129 3.74 18.52 11.84
CA LEU A 129 4.67 19.62 11.58
C LEU A 129 5.96 19.48 12.39
N GLN A 130 5.86 19.22 13.69
CA GLN A 130 7.02 19.05 14.58
C GLN A 130 7.90 17.87 14.13
N ARG A 131 7.29 16.72 13.83
CA ARG A 131 8.02 15.53 13.36
C ARG A 131 8.64 15.77 11.98
N GLY A 132 7.92 16.42 11.08
CA GLY A 132 8.40 16.79 9.75
C GLY A 132 9.61 17.70 9.80
N LEU A 133 9.58 18.73 10.65
CA LEU A 133 10.69 19.68 10.81
C LEU A 133 11.91 19.04 11.49
N ARG A 134 11.69 18.14 12.46
CA ARG A 134 12.78 17.41 13.14
C ARG A 134 13.46 16.40 12.21
N SER A 135 12.74 15.84 11.25
CA SER A 135 13.20 14.75 10.39
C SER A 135 12.86 15.00 8.93
N THR A 136 13.51 16.01 8.34
CA THR A 136 13.21 16.49 6.98
C THR A 136 13.42 15.44 5.89
N HIS A 137 14.36 14.51 6.08
CA HIS A 137 14.75 13.50 5.11
C HIS A 137 13.90 12.21 5.15
N ILE A 138 13.05 12.04 6.17
CA ILE A 138 12.11 10.91 6.27
C ILE A 138 10.69 11.47 6.35
N ILE A 139 10.32 12.04 7.49
CA ILE A 139 8.95 12.50 7.74
C ILE A 139 8.62 13.73 6.92
N GLY A 140 9.49 14.76 6.96
CA GLY A 140 9.19 16.05 6.33
C GLY A 140 9.04 15.96 4.81
N HIS A 141 9.84 15.11 4.15
CA HIS A 141 9.76 14.88 2.71
C HIS A 141 8.44 14.20 2.31
N ILE A 142 8.07 13.14 3.02
CA ILE A 142 6.81 12.42 2.76
C ILE A 142 5.61 13.32 3.08
N LEU A 143 5.65 14.03 4.22
CA LEU A 143 4.61 14.97 4.64
C LEU A 143 4.35 16.04 3.56
N PHE A 144 5.41 16.66 3.05
CA PHE A 144 5.31 17.65 1.98
C PHE A 144 4.57 17.09 0.76
N TRP A 145 4.99 15.93 0.27
CA TRP A 145 4.40 15.34 -0.94
C TRP A 145 2.95 14.89 -0.74
N HIS A 146 2.63 14.31 0.42
CA HIS A 146 1.25 13.91 0.74
C HIS A 146 0.31 15.12 0.84
N LEU A 147 0.72 16.19 1.52
CA LEU A 147 -0.08 17.43 1.59
C LEU A 147 -0.21 18.09 0.21
N LYS A 148 0.92 18.21 -0.52
CA LYS A 148 0.96 18.85 -1.85
C LYS A 148 0.07 18.12 -2.86
N ALA A 149 0.08 16.79 -2.86
CA ALA A 149 -0.71 15.99 -3.77
C ALA A 149 -2.21 16.32 -3.69
N GLU A 150 -2.71 16.72 -2.51
CA GLU A 150 -4.12 17.00 -2.25
C GLU A 150 -4.49 18.49 -2.30
N MET A 151 -3.59 19.39 -2.70
CA MET A 151 -3.89 20.83 -2.80
C MET A 151 -4.97 21.18 -3.82
N HIS A 152 -5.33 20.23 -4.69
CA HIS A 152 -6.46 20.36 -5.63
C HIS A 152 -7.82 20.07 -4.97
N VAL A 153 -7.85 19.46 -3.77
CA VAL A 153 -9.07 19.08 -3.06
C VAL A 153 -9.61 20.28 -2.28
N PRO A 154 -10.77 20.86 -2.66
CA PRO A 154 -11.24 22.13 -2.07
C PRO A 154 -11.42 22.08 -0.55
N THR A 155 -11.92 20.97 -0.01
CA THR A 155 -12.21 20.80 1.42
C THR A 155 -10.96 20.66 2.29
N ALA A 156 -9.82 20.28 1.71
CA ALA A 156 -8.57 20.07 2.44
C ALA A 156 -7.52 21.16 2.14
N LYS A 157 -7.64 21.85 1.00
CA LYS A 157 -6.65 22.79 0.47
C LYS A 157 -6.20 23.86 1.48
N GLU A 158 -7.13 24.47 2.21
CA GLU A 158 -6.80 25.52 3.18
C GLU A 158 -5.97 24.97 4.35
N ARG A 159 -6.47 23.90 5.00
CA ARG A 159 -5.76 23.24 6.11
C ARG A 159 -4.38 22.74 5.68
N HIS A 160 -4.30 22.07 4.53
CA HIS A 160 -3.03 21.56 4.02
C HIS A 160 -2.08 22.69 3.62
N GLY A 161 -2.61 23.78 3.05
CA GLY A 161 -1.87 24.98 2.70
C GLY A 161 -1.19 25.63 3.90
N LEU A 162 -1.91 25.79 5.01
CA LEU A 162 -1.36 26.34 6.26
C LEU A 162 -0.21 25.49 6.80
N ILE A 163 -0.37 24.15 6.83
CA ILE A 163 0.68 23.24 7.31
C ILE A 163 1.89 23.26 6.37
N LEU A 164 1.66 23.29 5.05
CA LEU A 164 2.72 23.39 4.05
C LEU A 164 3.51 24.69 4.16
N GLU A 165 2.81 25.82 4.34
CA GLU A 165 3.43 27.12 4.53
C GLU A 165 4.37 27.10 5.74
N GLU A 166 3.85 26.69 6.90
CA GLU A 166 4.64 26.59 8.14
C GLU A 166 5.84 25.65 7.99
N TYR A 167 5.65 24.51 7.33
CA TYR A 167 6.74 23.58 7.06
C TYR A 167 7.80 24.18 6.13
N LEU A 168 7.39 24.85 5.05
CA LEU A 168 8.31 25.45 4.08
C LEU A 168 9.07 26.64 4.68
N LEU A 169 8.44 27.45 5.53
CA LEU A 169 9.09 28.55 6.25
C LEU A 169 10.20 28.03 7.17
N ASN A 170 10.00 26.88 7.81
CA ASN A 170 10.86 26.38 8.87
C ASN A 170 11.77 25.19 8.47
N SER A 171 11.62 24.61 7.27
CA SER A 171 12.40 23.44 6.81
C SER A 171 13.82 23.75 6.30
N GLY A 172 14.23 25.01 6.37
CA GLY A 172 15.60 25.45 6.07
C GLY A 172 16.08 25.04 4.67
N GLY A 173 17.20 24.31 4.61
CA GLY A 173 17.80 23.87 3.35
C GLY A 173 16.89 22.96 2.51
N HIS A 174 15.99 22.21 3.16
CA HIS A 174 15.12 21.26 2.48
C HIS A 174 14.13 21.96 1.53
N ARG A 175 13.65 23.17 1.87
CA ARG A 175 12.82 23.99 0.98
C ARG A 175 13.44 24.17 -0.40
N ARG A 176 14.75 24.43 -0.48
CA ARG A 176 15.47 24.59 -1.76
C ARG A 176 15.45 23.32 -2.59
N GLU A 177 15.54 22.17 -1.93
CA GLU A 177 15.52 20.88 -2.60
C GLU A 177 14.12 20.54 -3.12
N LEU A 178 13.08 20.85 -2.36
CA LEU A 178 11.69 20.74 -2.81
C LEU A 178 11.41 21.66 -4.00
N LEU A 179 11.97 22.88 -4.03
CA LEU A 179 11.84 23.79 -5.18
C LEU A 179 12.47 23.20 -6.45
N LYS A 180 13.67 22.62 -6.35
CA LYS A 180 14.31 21.92 -7.47
C LYS A 180 13.46 20.77 -7.99
N GLN A 181 12.94 19.94 -7.08
CA GLN A 181 12.07 18.81 -7.41
C GLN A 181 10.84 19.27 -8.19
N ASN A 182 10.15 20.31 -7.71
CA ASN A 182 8.97 20.85 -8.38
C ASN A 182 9.30 21.41 -9.76
N GLY A 183 10.39 22.18 -9.91
CA GLY A 183 10.78 22.72 -11.21
C GLY A 183 11.06 21.65 -12.27
N VAL A 184 11.61 20.49 -11.89
CA VAL A 184 11.79 19.35 -12.80
C VAL A 184 10.46 18.65 -13.09
N LEU A 185 9.63 18.43 -12.07
CA LEU A 185 8.34 17.76 -12.21
C LEU A 185 7.36 18.53 -13.13
N ASP A 186 7.30 19.85 -13.01
CA ASP A 186 6.41 20.67 -13.83
C ASP A 186 6.77 20.53 -15.32
N GLN A 187 8.07 20.52 -15.64
CA GLN A 187 8.54 20.28 -17.00
C GLN A 187 8.27 18.84 -17.47
N LEU A 188 8.45 17.82 -16.61
CA LEU A 188 8.11 16.44 -16.94
C LEU A 188 6.61 16.27 -17.20
N LEU A 189 5.76 16.99 -16.46
CA LEU A 189 4.32 17.02 -16.69
C LEU A 189 3.99 17.60 -18.07
N ASP A 190 4.58 18.75 -18.42
CA ASP A 190 4.41 19.36 -19.75
C ASP A 190 4.85 18.42 -20.87
N ILE A 191 5.98 17.73 -20.70
CA ILE A 191 6.46 16.72 -21.65
C ILE A 191 5.47 15.57 -21.76
N ALA A 192 4.99 15.02 -20.64
CA ALA A 192 4.03 13.92 -20.63
C ALA A 192 2.72 14.31 -21.35
N ILE A 193 2.23 15.53 -21.16
CA ILE A 193 1.03 16.04 -21.84
C ILE A 193 1.25 16.11 -23.37
N LYS A 194 2.42 16.58 -23.83
CA LYS A 194 2.76 16.62 -25.26
C LYS A 194 2.84 15.21 -25.85
N ILE A 195 3.53 14.29 -25.16
CA ILE A 195 3.72 12.90 -25.57
C ILE A 195 2.41 12.13 -25.75
N LYS A 196 1.34 12.49 -25.02
CA LYS A 196 0.01 11.87 -25.21
C LYS A 196 -0.55 12.06 -26.63
N HIS A 197 -0.19 13.16 -27.29
CA HIS A 197 -0.69 13.51 -28.61
C HIS A 197 0.23 13.05 -29.75
N GLU A 198 1.42 12.52 -29.43
CA GLU A 198 2.38 12.05 -30.41
C GLU A 198 1.98 10.74 -31.09
N LYS A 199 2.50 10.49 -32.29
CA LYS A 199 2.27 9.22 -32.99
C LYS A 199 3.14 8.11 -32.41
N LYS A 200 2.60 6.88 -32.32
CA LYS A 200 3.32 5.71 -31.75
C LYS A 200 4.69 5.46 -32.41
N ALA A 201 4.82 5.72 -33.72
CA ALA A 201 6.07 5.51 -34.46
C ALA A 201 7.20 6.47 -34.05
N THR A 202 6.88 7.72 -33.69
CA THR A 202 7.86 8.79 -33.43
C THR A 202 7.92 9.19 -31.96
N VAL A 203 7.12 8.56 -31.09
CA VAL A 203 6.92 8.97 -29.70
C VAL A 203 8.22 8.97 -28.87
N ASN A 204 9.10 7.99 -29.08
CA ASN A 204 10.36 7.91 -28.35
C ASN A 204 11.37 8.96 -28.83
N GLU A 205 11.43 9.23 -30.14
CA GLU A 205 12.28 10.28 -30.70
C GLU A 205 11.83 11.65 -30.18
N ALA A 206 10.53 11.92 -30.17
CA ALA A 206 9.95 13.13 -29.62
C ALA A 206 10.26 13.28 -28.11
N LEU A 207 10.17 12.19 -27.33
CA LEU A 207 10.53 12.20 -25.91
C LEU A 207 12.00 12.59 -25.72
N VAL A 208 12.91 11.96 -26.44
CA VAL A 208 14.36 12.23 -26.34
C VAL A 208 14.64 13.70 -26.66
N GLN A 209 14.08 14.23 -27.75
CA GLN A 209 14.24 15.64 -28.12
C GLN A 209 13.73 16.60 -27.05
N LEU A 210 12.54 16.35 -26.49
CA LEU A 210 11.97 17.16 -25.42
C LEU A 210 12.82 17.11 -24.14
N LEU A 211 13.37 15.94 -23.81
CA LEU A 211 14.21 15.76 -22.63
C LEU A 211 15.59 16.43 -22.75
N HIS A 212 16.17 16.55 -23.95
CA HIS A 212 17.38 17.36 -24.15
C HIS A 212 17.15 18.85 -23.83
N GLY A 213 15.92 19.35 -23.99
CA GLY A 213 15.54 20.71 -23.64
C GLY A 213 15.21 20.93 -22.16
N LEU A 214 15.26 19.89 -21.33
CA LEU A 214 14.88 19.95 -19.92
C LEU A 214 15.85 20.83 -19.11
N LYS A 215 15.34 21.88 -18.47
CA LYS A 215 16.13 22.75 -17.59
C LYS A 215 16.15 22.15 -16.19
N GLN A 216 17.20 21.40 -15.89
CA GLN A 216 17.39 20.76 -14.58
C GLN A 216 18.55 21.39 -13.80
N PRO A 217 18.48 21.41 -12.45
CA PRO A 217 19.62 21.77 -11.61
C PRO A 217 20.81 20.81 -11.84
N PRO A 218 22.06 21.24 -11.55
CA PRO A 218 23.23 20.37 -11.72
C PRO A 218 23.21 19.14 -10.80
N LYS A 219 22.48 19.24 -9.67
CA LYS A 219 22.31 18.17 -8.70
C LYS A 219 21.04 18.36 -7.88
N TYR A 220 20.21 17.32 -7.82
CA TYR A 220 18.92 17.34 -7.11
C TYR A 220 18.48 15.92 -6.74
N LYS A 221 17.49 15.83 -5.87
CA LYS A 221 16.91 14.58 -5.36
C LYS A 221 15.57 14.31 -6.02
N LEU A 222 15.22 13.04 -6.19
CA LEU A 222 13.92 12.66 -6.73
C LEU A 222 12.83 12.64 -5.64
N PRO A 223 11.57 12.97 -5.97
CA PRO A 223 10.43 12.91 -5.05
C PRO A 223 10.21 11.56 -4.37
N LEU A 224 10.57 10.44 -5.02
CA LEU A 224 10.40 9.09 -4.47
C LEU A 224 11.16 8.89 -3.16
N SER A 225 12.37 9.44 -3.06
CA SER A 225 13.21 9.28 -1.88
C SER A 225 14.33 10.32 -1.86
N PRO A 226 14.59 10.98 -0.72
CA PRO A 226 15.75 11.85 -0.55
C PRO A 226 17.12 11.16 -0.67
N ARG A 227 17.13 9.82 -0.80
CA ARG A 227 18.33 9.02 -1.08
C ARG A 227 18.62 8.91 -2.57
N MET A 228 17.63 9.14 -3.44
CA MET A 228 17.80 9.13 -4.89
C MET A 228 18.28 10.50 -5.36
N GLU A 229 19.58 10.72 -5.30
CA GLU A 229 20.22 11.95 -5.74
C GLU A 229 20.83 11.76 -7.14
N VAL A 230 20.57 12.72 -8.03
CA VAL A 230 20.89 12.64 -9.46
C VAL A 230 21.62 13.89 -9.94
N ILE A 231 22.44 13.73 -10.98
CA ILE A 231 23.13 14.84 -11.67
C ILE A 231 22.50 15.21 -13.02
N GLY A 232 21.50 14.43 -13.46
CA GLY A 232 20.68 14.77 -14.62
C GLY A 232 19.98 13.56 -15.24
N ILE A 233 19.00 13.82 -16.09
CA ILE A 233 18.37 12.81 -16.94
C ILE A 233 19.31 12.35 -18.07
N ILE A 234 19.20 11.09 -18.48
CA ILE A 234 19.88 10.49 -19.63
C ILE A 234 18.82 10.24 -20.72
N PRO A 235 18.56 11.21 -21.62
CA PRO A 235 17.45 11.14 -22.57
C PRO A 235 17.45 9.86 -23.41
N GLU A 236 18.61 9.39 -23.84
CA GLU A 236 18.80 8.25 -24.74
C GLU A 236 18.39 6.92 -24.11
N LYS A 237 18.33 6.85 -22.77
CA LYS A 237 17.87 5.67 -22.02
C LYS A 237 16.40 5.78 -21.59
N CYS A 238 15.73 6.88 -21.92
CA CYS A 238 14.32 7.09 -21.63
C CYS A 238 13.43 6.54 -22.74
N ARG A 239 12.19 6.14 -22.40
CA ARG A 239 11.21 5.67 -23.38
C ARG A 239 9.79 5.88 -22.89
N VAL A 240 8.84 5.84 -23.81
CA VAL A 240 7.40 5.82 -23.49
C VAL A 240 6.94 4.37 -23.41
N MET A 241 6.24 4.03 -22.33
CA MET A 241 5.67 2.70 -22.15
C MET A 241 4.49 2.49 -23.11
N ASP A 242 4.39 1.30 -23.70
CA ASP A 242 3.32 0.93 -24.63
C ASP A 242 2.03 0.59 -23.87
N SER A 243 1.42 1.60 -23.26
CA SER A 243 0.14 1.50 -22.56
C SER A 243 -0.78 2.67 -22.92
N ALA A 244 -2.08 2.52 -22.65
CA ALA A 244 -3.08 3.54 -22.99
C ALA A 244 -2.76 4.93 -22.41
N LYS A 245 -2.09 4.97 -21.26
CA LYS A 245 -1.78 6.20 -20.52
C LYS A 245 -0.39 6.78 -20.81
N ARG A 246 0.42 6.04 -21.58
CA ARG A 246 1.77 6.42 -22.01
C ARG A 246 2.68 6.96 -20.87
N PRO A 247 2.92 6.18 -19.80
CA PRO A 247 3.90 6.53 -18.77
C PRO A 247 5.27 6.79 -19.38
N LEU A 248 6.03 7.69 -18.76
CA LEU A 248 7.41 7.94 -19.12
C LEU A 248 8.32 7.02 -18.28
N TRP A 249 9.10 6.18 -18.93
CA TRP A 249 10.23 5.47 -18.33
C TRP A 249 11.44 6.37 -18.39
N LEU A 250 11.90 6.84 -17.24
CA LEU A 250 12.96 7.84 -17.12
C LEU A 250 14.21 7.21 -16.50
N CYS A 251 15.37 7.56 -17.06
CA CYS A 251 16.67 7.13 -16.59
C CYS A 251 17.47 8.36 -16.16
N PHE A 252 17.93 8.39 -14.91
CA PHE A 252 18.73 9.47 -14.36
C PHE A 252 20.13 8.98 -14.03
N LYS A 253 21.13 9.82 -14.30
CA LYS A 253 22.49 9.55 -13.87
C LYS A 253 22.59 9.74 -12.36
N ASN A 254 23.01 8.68 -11.68
CA ASN A 254 23.21 8.68 -10.23
C ASN A 254 24.30 9.69 -9.84
N ALA A 255 24.07 10.43 -8.76
CA ALA A 255 25.06 11.35 -8.22
C ALA A 255 26.19 10.63 -7.46
N ASP A 256 25.96 9.39 -7.06
CA ASP A 256 27.03 8.49 -6.63
C ASP A 256 27.72 7.90 -7.87
N GLU A 257 29.00 8.22 -8.05
CA GLU A 257 29.81 7.77 -9.19
C GLU A 257 29.96 6.25 -9.25
N THR A 258 29.82 5.58 -8.11
CA THR A 258 29.89 4.11 -8.00
C THR A 258 28.54 3.43 -8.18
N GLY A 259 27.45 4.20 -8.14
CA GLY A 259 26.08 3.70 -8.23
C GLY A 259 25.60 3.53 -9.67
N ASP A 260 24.75 2.53 -9.87
CA ASP A 260 24.00 2.35 -11.12
C ASP A 260 23.04 3.52 -11.37
N ASP A 261 22.71 3.75 -12.65
CA ASP A 261 21.71 4.74 -13.06
C ASP A 261 20.36 4.48 -12.37
N ILE A 262 19.66 5.57 -12.00
CA ILE A 262 18.38 5.51 -11.28
C ILE A 262 17.23 5.49 -12.29
N LEU A 263 16.43 4.43 -12.26
CA LEU A 263 15.25 4.27 -13.12
C LEU A 263 13.97 4.59 -12.35
N VAL A 264 13.14 5.46 -12.91
CA VAL A 264 11.81 5.78 -12.36
C VAL A 264 10.77 5.84 -13.46
N MET A 265 9.53 5.50 -13.13
CA MET A 265 8.39 5.68 -14.01
C MET A 265 7.60 6.91 -13.56
N PHE A 266 7.42 7.87 -14.47
CA PHE A 266 6.56 9.03 -14.25
C PHE A 266 5.22 8.81 -14.95
N LYS A 267 4.13 8.87 -14.19
CA LYS A 267 2.76 8.75 -14.70
C LYS A 267 2.05 10.10 -14.59
N ALA A 268 1.37 10.50 -15.66
CA ALA A 268 0.54 11.70 -15.70
C ALA A 268 -0.81 11.37 -16.34
N GLY A 269 -1.91 11.73 -15.67
CA GLY A 269 -3.28 11.37 -16.03
C GLY A 269 -3.78 10.05 -15.45
N ASP A 270 -3.09 9.53 -14.43
CA ASP A 270 -3.48 8.35 -13.65
C ASP A 270 -3.53 8.68 -12.16
N ASP A 271 -4.53 8.16 -11.47
CA ASP A 271 -4.66 8.31 -10.03
C ASP A 271 -3.81 7.26 -9.31
N LEU A 272 -2.66 7.68 -8.76
CA LEU A 272 -1.74 6.78 -8.05
C LEU A 272 -2.08 6.62 -6.57
N ARG A 273 -3.19 7.15 -6.07
CA ARG A 273 -3.56 7.02 -4.66
C ARG A 273 -3.83 5.57 -4.28
N GLN A 274 -4.39 4.79 -5.21
CA GLN A 274 -4.65 3.35 -5.01
C GLN A 274 -3.34 2.54 -4.95
N ASP A 275 -2.41 2.81 -5.88
CA ASP A 275 -1.05 2.25 -5.84
C ASP A 275 -0.33 2.62 -4.54
N LEU A 276 -0.36 3.90 -4.17
CA LEU A 276 0.30 4.42 -2.97
C LEU A 276 -0.23 3.74 -1.70
N LEU A 277 -1.56 3.63 -1.55
CA LEU A 277 -2.18 2.95 -0.42
C LEU A 277 -1.84 1.46 -0.41
N THR A 278 -1.97 0.78 -1.54
CA THR A 278 -1.71 -0.67 -1.63
C THR A 278 -0.26 -0.98 -1.29
N LEU A 279 0.71 -0.24 -1.85
CA LEU A 279 2.13 -0.41 -1.58
C LEU A 279 2.48 -0.08 -0.12
N GLN A 280 1.84 0.93 0.48
CA GLN A 280 2.02 1.24 1.90
C GLN A 280 1.50 0.10 2.78
N VAL A 281 0.31 -0.44 2.50
CA VAL A 281 -0.23 -1.58 3.27
C VAL A 281 0.63 -2.83 3.06
N LEU A 282 1.15 -3.08 1.85
CA LEU A 282 2.09 -4.19 1.61
C LEU A 282 3.38 -4.06 2.43
N ARG A 283 3.93 -2.84 2.59
CA ARG A 283 5.07 -2.60 3.51
C ARG A 283 4.70 -2.93 4.95
N VAL A 284 3.52 -2.51 5.40
CA VAL A 284 3.05 -2.84 6.76
C VAL A 284 2.89 -4.35 6.93
N MET A 285 2.29 -5.06 5.97
CA MET A 285 2.16 -6.52 6.00
C MET A 285 3.52 -7.21 6.07
N ASP A 286 4.50 -6.77 5.27
CA ASP A 286 5.87 -7.28 5.29
C ASP A 286 6.54 -7.10 6.66
N GLN A 287 6.37 -5.94 7.29
CA GLN A 287 6.88 -5.71 8.64
C GLN A 287 6.19 -6.58 9.70
N LEU A 288 4.89 -6.81 9.58
CA LEU A 288 4.16 -7.70 10.47
C LEU A 288 4.66 -9.14 10.36
N TRP A 289 4.88 -9.64 9.14
CA TRP A 289 5.44 -10.97 8.92
C TRP A 289 6.85 -11.07 9.51
N LYS A 290 7.72 -10.10 9.22
CA LYS A 290 9.09 -10.06 9.76
C LYS A 290 9.12 -10.02 11.29
N LYS A 291 8.20 -9.28 11.91
CA LYS A 291 8.04 -9.24 13.38
C LYS A 291 7.68 -10.60 13.97
N GLU A 292 6.95 -11.44 13.25
CA GLU A 292 6.61 -12.81 13.64
C GLU A 292 7.65 -13.84 13.15
N GLY A 293 8.81 -13.39 12.67
CA GLY A 293 9.91 -14.25 12.23
C GLY A 293 9.72 -14.85 10.83
N LEU A 294 8.87 -14.25 9.99
CA LEU A 294 8.56 -14.72 8.64
C LEU A 294 8.99 -13.68 7.60
N ASP A 295 10.06 -13.95 6.85
CA ASP A 295 10.46 -13.13 5.71
C ASP A 295 9.90 -13.72 4.42
N LEU A 296 8.94 -13.03 3.81
CA LEU A 296 8.28 -13.46 2.58
C LEU A 296 8.89 -12.84 1.32
N HIS A 297 10.04 -12.17 1.40
CA HIS A 297 10.71 -11.59 0.22
C HIS A 297 9.80 -10.62 -0.56
N MET A 298 8.96 -9.85 0.14
CA MET A 298 8.06 -8.88 -0.48
C MET A 298 8.86 -7.76 -1.17
N GLN A 299 8.36 -7.27 -2.31
CA GLN A 299 8.96 -6.17 -3.07
C GLN A 299 7.99 -4.98 -3.21
N PRO A 300 7.61 -4.31 -2.09
CA PRO A 300 6.76 -3.12 -2.15
C PRO A 300 7.58 -1.90 -2.60
N TYR A 301 7.69 -1.73 -3.92
CA TYR A 301 8.44 -0.65 -4.56
C TYR A 301 7.92 0.75 -4.19
N GLY A 302 8.79 1.75 -4.34
CA GLY A 302 8.47 3.15 -4.07
C GLY A 302 7.36 3.70 -4.96
N CYS A 303 6.43 4.44 -4.36
CA CYS A 303 5.38 5.18 -5.05
C CYS A 303 5.16 6.50 -4.33
N ILE A 304 5.00 7.59 -5.09
CA ILE A 304 4.67 8.90 -4.54
C ILE A 304 3.74 9.66 -5.49
N CYS A 305 2.67 10.23 -4.93
CA CYS A 305 1.83 11.18 -5.66
C CYS A 305 2.49 12.57 -5.58
N THR A 306 2.69 13.22 -6.73
CA THR A 306 3.35 14.53 -6.81
C THR A 306 2.38 15.70 -7.03
N GLY A 307 1.12 15.37 -7.33
CA GLY A 307 0.03 16.30 -7.63
C GLY A 307 -1.26 15.56 -7.99
N TYR A 308 -2.24 16.28 -8.52
CA TYR A 308 -3.46 15.67 -9.04
C TYR A 308 -3.13 14.78 -10.25
N MET A 309 -3.55 13.51 -10.20
CA MET A 309 -3.37 12.53 -11.30
C MET A 309 -1.91 12.40 -11.79
N THR A 310 -0.92 12.66 -10.92
CA THR A 310 0.50 12.66 -11.29
C THR A 310 1.34 12.06 -10.17
N GLY A 311 2.39 11.34 -10.54
CA GLY A 311 3.36 10.84 -9.58
C GLY A 311 4.44 9.97 -10.20
N MET A 312 5.24 9.39 -9.31
CA MET A 312 6.40 8.57 -9.66
C MET A 312 6.31 7.19 -9.00
N LEU A 313 6.79 6.19 -9.73
CA LEU A 313 6.96 4.82 -9.27
C LEU A 313 8.43 4.43 -9.43
N GLU A 314 8.96 3.73 -8.45
CA GLU A 314 10.28 3.09 -8.53
C GLU A 314 10.23 1.93 -9.53
N ILE A 315 11.31 1.78 -10.30
CA ILE A 315 11.47 0.65 -11.20
C ILE A 315 12.33 -0.41 -10.52
N VAL A 316 11.75 -1.59 -10.29
CA VAL A 316 12.49 -2.75 -9.78
C VAL A 316 13.42 -3.27 -10.88
N LEU A 317 14.72 -3.15 -10.66
CA LEU A 317 15.74 -3.58 -11.62
C LEU A 317 15.77 -5.09 -11.79
N ASN A 318 16.36 -5.55 -12.91
CA ASN A 318 16.52 -6.98 -13.21
C ASN A 318 15.21 -7.78 -13.12
N SER A 319 14.09 -7.16 -13.46
CA SER A 319 12.77 -7.77 -13.43
C SER A 319 12.12 -7.80 -14.82
N GLN A 320 11.19 -8.72 -15.01
CA GLN A 320 10.41 -8.82 -16.24
C GLN A 320 8.97 -9.24 -15.92
N THR A 321 8.00 -8.72 -16.67
CA THR A 321 6.60 -9.16 -16.55
C THR A 321 6.46 -10.63 -16.98
N ILE A 322 5.57 -11.37 -16.33
CA ILE A 322 5.28 -12.77 -16.69
C ILE A 322 4.83 -12.85 -18.15
N ALA A 323 4.01 -11.90 -18.62
CA ALA A 323 3.55 -11.82 -20.00
C ALA A 323 4.70 -11.67 -21.01
N ASN A 324 5.71 -10.86 -20.70
CA ASN A 324 6.87 -10.73 -21.58
C ASN A 324 7.73 -12.01 -21.60
N ILE A 325 7.80 -12.75 -20.49
CA ILE A 325 8.51 -14.04 -20.41
C ILE A 325 7.77 -15.09 -21.25
N THR A 326 6.44 -15.19 -21.12
CA THR A 326 5.64 -16.17 -21.86
C THR A 326 5.57 -15.84 -23.36
N LYS A 327 5.38 -14.57 -23.74
CA LYS A 327 5.30 -14.12 -25.13
C LYS A 327 6.58 -14.44 -25.90
N LYS A 328 7.76 -14.15 -25.32
CA LYS A 328 9.07 -14.44 -25.94
C LYS A 328 9.31 -15.94 -26.18
N ARG A 329 8.78 -16.82 -25.33
CA ARG A 329 9.12 -18.25 -25.35
C ARG A 329 8.13 -19.13 -26.09
N ALA A 330 6.88 -18.70 -26.24
CA ALA A 330 5.84 -19.60 -26.74
C ALA A 330 4.66 -18.91 -27.46
N GLY A 331 4.72 -17.59 -27.71
CA GLY A 331 3.63 -16.86 -28.35
C GLY A 331 2.30 -17.07 -27.63
N PHE A 332 1.19 -17.17 -28.37
CA PHE A 332 -0.14 -17.42 -27.81
C PHE A 332 -0.23 -18.71 -26.98
N SER A 333 0.47 -19.78 -27.38
CA SER A 333 0.48 -21.05 -26.64
C SER A 333 1.21 -20.97 -25.29
N GLY A 334 1.94 -19.87 -25.03
CA GLY A 334 2.76 -19.69 -23.85
C GLY A 334 1.99 -19.60 -22.53
N ALA A 335 0.76 -19.09 -22.56
CA ALA A 335 -0.11 -19.09 -21.38
C ALA A 335 -0.52 -20.50 -20.91
N PHE A 336 -0.42 -21.50 -21.80
CA PHE A 336 -0.77 -22.89 -21.52
C PHE A 336 0.43 -23.80 -21.29
N LYS A 337 1.66 -23.33 -21.56
CA LYS A 337 2.89 -24.04 -21.19
C LYS A 337 3.21 -23.80 -19.72
N GLN A 338 3.76 -24.82 -19.06
CA GLN A 338 4.06 -24.77 -17.62
C GLN A 338 5.50 -24.31 -17.33
N ASP A 339 6.42 -24.43 -18.28
CA ASP A 339 7.86 -24.19 -18.11
C ASP A 339 8.43 -22.78 -18.43
N PRO A 340 7.69 -21.76 -18.95
CA PRO A 340 8.33 -20.49 -19.35
C PRO A 340 9.08 -19.75 -18.23
N ILE A 341 8.50 -19.70 -17.03
CA ILE A 341 9.11 -19.03 -15.86
C ILE A 341 10.33 -19.82 -15.40
N TYR A 342 10.20 -21.13 -15.26
CA TYR A 342 11.30 -22.02 -14.87
C TYR A 342 12.50 -21.87 -15.80
N LYS A 343 12.29 -21.90 -17.12
CA LYS A 343 13.36 -21.73 -18.10
C LYS A 343 14.00 -20.35 -18.03
N TRP A 344 13.20 -19.30 -17.82
CA TRP A 344 13.74 -17.95 -17.66
C TRP A 344 14.60 -17.80 -16.43
N LEU A 345 14.21 -18.39 -15.30
CA LEU A 345 15.04 -18.41 -14.11
C LEU A 345 16.32 -19.23 -14.32
N LYS A 346 16.24 -20.40 -14.97
CA LYS A 346 17.43 -21.23 -15.29
C LYS A 346 18.44 -20.55 -16.23
N GLU A 347 17.99 -19.69 -17.13
CA GLU A 347 18.89 -18.95 -18.03
C GLU A 347 19.66 -17.83 -17.34
N HIS A 348 19.15 -17.33 -16.20
CA HIS A 348 19.74 -16.19 -15.50
C HIS A 348 20.50 -16.58 -14.23
N ASN A 349 20.46 -17.85 -13.83
CA ASN A 349 21.04 -18.32 -12.59
C ASN A 349 21.72 -19.68 -12.79
N GLY A 350 22.90 -19.85 -12.20
CA GLY A 350 23.66 -21.10 -12.24
C GLY A 350 23.02 -22.20 -11.36
N GLU A 351 23.60 -23.40 -11.40
CA GLU A 351 23.13 -24.52 -10.56
C GLU A 351 23.27 -24.22 -9.06
N GLU A 352 24.35 -23.55 -8.65
CA GLU A 352 24.63 -23.21 -7.24
C GLU A 352 23.60 -22.24 -6.64
N GLU A 353 23.04 -21.35 -7.45
CA GLU A 353 22.08 -20.32 -7.02
C GLU A 353 20.63 -20.83 -7.07
N TRP A 354 20.38 -21.95 -7.75
CA TRP A 354 19.04 -22.40 -8.12
C TRP A 354 18.12 -22.61 -6.92
N ASP A 355 18.61 -23.26 -5.86
CA ASP A 355 17.81 -23.51 -4.66
C ASP A 355 17.40 -22.21 -3.97
N THR A 356 18.29 -21.21 -3.99
CA THR A 356 18.00 -19.87 -3.44
C THR A 356 16.94 -19.16 -4.27
N VAL A 357 17.05 -19.23 -5.61
CA VAL A 357 16.09 -18.61 -6.54
C VAL A 357 14.69 -19.21 -6.40
N VAL A 358 14.60 -20.55 -6.34
CA VAL A 358 13.32 -21.24 -6.11
C VAL A 358 12.77 -20.92 -4.72
N ASN A 359 13.64 -20.83 -3.71
CA ASN A 359 13.22 -20.46 -2.36
C ASN A 359 12.65 -19.04 -2.30
N ASN A 360 13.30 -18.06 -2.95
CA ASN A 360 12.80 -16.68 -3.05
C ASN A 360 11.44 -16.65 -3.77
N PHE A 361 11.29 -17.41 -4.85
CA PHE A 361 10.03 -17.55 -5.57
C PHE A 361 8.92 -18.11 -4.68
N VAL A 362 9.20 -19.17 -3.93
CA VAL A 362 8.24 -19.78 -2.99
C VAL A 362 7.79 -18.79 -1.91
N HIS A 363 8.72 -18.04 -1.31
CA HIS A 363 8.42 -17.07 -0.25
C HIS A 363 7.61 -15.88 -0.77
N SER A 364 8.07 -15.27 -1.85
CA SER A 364 7.39 -14.12 -2.47
C SER A 364 6.03 -14.50 -3.05
N CYS A 365 5.90 -15.66 -3.69
CA CYS A 365 4.62 -16.17 -4.16
C CYS A 365 3.64 -16.37 -2.99
N ALA A 366 4.08 -16.99 -1.88
CA ALA A 366 3.24 -17.14 -0.69
C ALA A 366 2.77 -15.79 -0.13
N GLY A 367 3.68 -14.83 0.01
CA GLY A 367 3.37 -13.48 0.51
C GLY A 367 2.37 -12.73 -0.37
N TYR A 368 2.60 -12.67 -1.68
CA TYR A 368 1.68 -12.00 -2.60
C TYR A 368 0.33 -12.73 -2.73
N CYS A 369 0.27 -14.06 -2.68
CA CYS A 369 -1.00 -14.79 -2.64
C CYS A 369 -1.81 -14.41 -1.39
N SER A 370 -1.20 -14.41 -0.20
CA SER A 370 -1.88 -14.02 1.04
C SER A 370 -2.30 -12.54 1.03
N ALA A 371 -1.42 -11.62 0.60
CA ALA A 371 -1.73 -10.19 0.57
C ALA A 371 -2.83 -9.86 -0.44
N THR A 372 -2.71 -10.34 -1.68
CA THR A 372 -3.68 -10.03 -2.75
C THR A 372 -5.04 -10.63 -2.48
N TYR A 373 -5.11 -11.79 -1.81
CA TYR A 373 -6.35 -12.38 -1.32
C TYR A 373 -7.05 -11.47 -0.31
N VAL A 374 -6.34 -11.08 0.76
CA VAL A 374 -6.89 -10.22 1.82
C VAL A 374 -7.31 -8.87 1.25
N LEU A 375 -6.45 -8.24 0.46
CA LEU A 375 -6.70 -6.92 -0.12
C LEU A 375 -7.70 -6.95 -1.29
N GLY A 376 -8.05 -8.12 -1.82
CA GLY A 376 -8.97 -8.26 -2.95
C GLY A 376 -8.50 -7.51 -4.20
N ILE A 377 -7.22 -7.65 -4.54
CA ILE A 377 -6.62 -6.92 -5.67
C ILE A 377 -7.15 -7.48 -6.99
N GLY A 378 -7.78 -6.62 -7.78
CA GLY A 378 -8.38 -6.94 -9.09
C GLY A 378 -7.44 -6.77 -10.28
N ASP A 379 -7.93 -7.05 -11.48
CA ASP A 379 -7.22 -6.90 -12.77
C ASP A 379 -5.84 -7.57 -12.76
N ARG A 380 -5.75 -8.76 -12.15
CA ARG A 380 -4.50 -9.52 -12.03
C ARG A 380 -4.35 -10.46 -13.24
N HIS A 381 -3.53 -10.02 -14.19
CA HIS A 381 -3.09 -10.78 -15.35
C HIS A 381 -1.56 -10.77 -15.44
N ASN A 382 -1.00 -11.57 -16.35
CA ASN A 382 0.45 -11.76 -16.46
C ASN A 382 1.27 -10.50 -16.76
N ASP A 383 0.68 -9.39 -17.22
CA ASP A 383 1.39 -8.10 -17.36
C ASP A 383 1.55 -7.36 -16.04
N ASN A 384 0.65 -7.59 -15.09
CA ASN A 384 0.63 -6.93 -13.78
C ASN A 384 1.37 -7.72 -12.70
N ILE A 385 2.11 -8.75 -13.11
CA ILE A 385 2.95 -9.58 -12.25
C ILE A 385 4.33 -9.61 -12.89
N MET A 386 5.34 -9.37 -12.06
CA MET A 386 6.75 -9.34 -12.43
C MET A 386 7.54 -10.32 -11.57
N ILE A 387 8.68 -10.74 -12.09
CA ILE A 387 9.64 -11.58 -11.37
C ILE A 387 11.05 -11.01 -11.55
N THR A 388 11.83 -10.96 -10.47
CA THR A 388 13.25 -10.59 -10.53
C THR A 388 14.08 -11.78 -11.01
N LYS A 389 15.28 -11.53 -11.55
CA LYS A 389 16.23 -12.60 -11.89
C LYS A 389 16.56 -13.50 -10.69
N LYS A 390 16.47 -12.97 -9.47
CA LYS A 390 16.71 -13.69 -8.20
C LYS A 390 15.50 -14.52 -7.73
N GLY A 391 14.41 -14.53 -8.48
CA GLY A 391 13.22 -15.34 -8.19
C GLY A 391 12.13 -14.63 -7.39
N ASP A 392 12.31 -13.38 -6.97
CA ASP A 392 11.28 -12.66 -6.21
C ASP A 392 10.11 -12.28 -7.13
N LEU A 393 8.93 -12.84 -6.88
CA LEU A 393 7.67 -12.52 -7.54
C LEU A 393 7.07 -11.27 -6.89
N PHE A 394 6.54 -10.35 -7.69
CA PHE A 394 5.83 -9.18 -7.17
C PHE A 394 4.76 -8.67 -8.12
N HIS A 395 3.75 -8.02 -7.54
CA HIS A 395 2.62 -7.46 -8.27
C HIS A 395 2.87 -5.96 -8.52
N ILE A 396 2.35 -5.45 -9.64
CA ILE A 396 2.42 -4.03 -10.02
C ILE A 396 1.04 -3.52 -10.45
N ASP A 397 0.85 -2.21 -10.52
CA ASP A 397 -0.37 -1.54 -11.05
C ASP A 397 -1.63 -1.88 -10.24
N PHE A 398 -1.82 -1.26 -9.07
CA PHE A 398 -2.87 -1.60 -8.10
C PHE A 398 -4.14 -0.75 -8.24
N GLY A 399 -4.58 -0.50 -9.47
CA GLY A 399 -5.74 0.35 -9.75
C GLY A 399 -7.10 -0.19 -9.28
N HIS A 400 -7.16 -1.44 -8.79
CA HIS A 400 -8.38 -2.09 -8.32
C HIS A 400 -8.15 -2.92 -7.04
N PHE A 401 -8.83 -2.64 -5.94
CA PHE A 401 -8.71 -3.35 -4.65
C PHE A 401 -10.05 -3.48 -3.90
N LEU A 402 -10.06 -4.16 -2.75
CA LEU A 402 -11.25 -4.50 -1.92
C LEU A 402 -12.37 -5.26 -2.66
N GLY A 403 -12.02 -6.04 -3.69
CA GLY A 403 -12.98 -6.86 -4.41
C GLY A 403 -13.84 -6.08 -5.41
N HIS A 404 -13.48 -4.84 -5.73
CA HIS A 404 -14.02 -4.05 -6.85
C HIS A 404 -13.55 -4.59 -8.22
N PHE A 405 -13.92 -5.83 -8.48
CA PHE A 405 -13.55 -6.58 -9.68
C PHE A 405 -14.31 -6.10 -10.92
N LYS A 406 -13.63 -6.05 -12.07
CA LYS A 406 -14.23 -5.61 -13.32
C LYS A 406 -15.28 -6.63 -13.78
N THR A 407 -16.37 -6.13 -14.35
CA THR A 407 -17.37 -6.96 -15.02
C THR A 407 -17.33 -6.73 -16.52
N PHE A 408 -17.47 -7.80 -17.30
CA PHE A 408 -17.62 -7.75 -18.74
C PHE A 408 -18.82 -8.60 -19.15
N ALA A 409 -19.77 -8.00 -19.88
CA ALA A 409 -21.02 -8.65 -20.28
C ALA A 409 -21.79 -9.32 -19.12
N GLY A 410 -21.83 -8.68 -17.94
CA GLY A 410 -22.53 -9.20 -16.75
C GLY A 410 -21.80 -10.31 -15.99
N LEU A 411 -20.65 -10.78 -16.47
CA LEU A 411 -19.80 -11.74 -15.79
C LEU A 411 -18.63 -11.05 -15.11
N LYS A 412 -18.30 -11.45 -13.88
CA LYS A 412 -17.04 -11.05 -13.24
C LYS A 412 -15.86 -11.54 -14.08
N ARG A 413 -14.92 -10.64 -14.35
CA ARG A 413 -13.71 -10.93 -15.13
C ARG A 413 -12.72 -11.73 -14.29
N GLU A 414 -12.57 -11.35 -13.02
CA GLU A 414 -11.82 -12.08 -12.01
C GLU A 414 -12.66 -13.25 -11.48
N THR A 415 -12.18 -14.46 -11.75
CA THR A 415 -12.81 -15.71 -11.31
C THR A 415 -11.94 -16.52 -10.37
N THR A 416 -10.78 -15.99 -9.98
CA THR A 416 -9.81 -16.65 -9.11
C THR A 416 -9.59 -15.83 -7.84
N PRO A 417 -9.41 -16.47 -6.65
CA PRO A 417 -9.09 -15.77 -5.41
C PRO A 417 -7.81 -14.94 -5.45
N PHE A 418 -6.80 -15.47 -6.15
CA PHE A 418 -5.52 -14.82 -6.44
C PHE A 418 -4.88 -15.51 -7.66
N VAL A 419 -3.77 -14.96 -8.16
CA VAL A 419 -3.05 -15.58 -9.29
C VAL A 419 -2.08 -16.63 -8.76
N PHE A 420 -2.44 -17.89 -8.97
CA PHE A 420 -1.56 -19.04 -8.78
C PHE A 420 -1.85 -20.06 -9.87
N THR A 421 -0.90 -20.23 -10.79
CA THR A 421 -1.13 -20.99 -12.04
C THR A 421 -0.25 -22.25 -12.08
N PRO A 422 -0.51 -23.20 -12.99
CA PRO A 422 0.37 -24.36 -13.20
C PRO A 422 1.82 -23.97 -13.54
N MET A 423 2.07 -22.78 -14.10
CA MET A 423 3.45 -22.30 -14.29
C MET A 423 4.18 -22.09 -12.97
N TYR A 424 3.47 -21.62 -11.95
CA TYR A 424 4.06 -21.34 -10.64
C TYR A 424 4.34 -22.65 -9.91
N ALA A 425 3.38 -23.57 -9.93
CA ALA A 425 3.56 -24.92 -9.41
C ALA A 425 4.73 -25.64 -10.11
N TYR A 426 4.93 -25.46 -11.42
CA TYR A 426 6.04 -26.06 -12.14
C TYR A 426 7.41 -25.53 -11.69
N VAL A 427 7.55 -24.22 -11.39
CA VAL A 427 8.79 -23.67 -10.80
C VAL A 427 9.12 -24.34 -9.46
N MET A 428 8.10 -24.72 -8.71
CA MET A 428 8.25 -25.43 -7.43
C MET A 428 8.54 -26.94 -7.61
N GLY A 429 8.48 -27.49 -8.83
CA GLY A 429 8.64 -28.93 -9.08
C GLY A 429 7.33 -29.72 -9.12
N GLY A 430 6.18 -29.05 -9.18
CA GLY A 430 4.84 -29.65 -9.28
C GLY A 430 4.12 -29.78 -7.94
N GLU A 431 2.84 -30.18 -7.98
CA GLU A 431 1.93 -30.23 -6.82
C GLU A 431 2.37 -31.20 -5.71
N ASN A 432 3.11 -32.25 -6.07
CA ASN A 432 3.61 -33.26 -5.13
C ASN A 432 5.04 -32.97 -4.64
N SER A 433 5.57 -31.77 -4.91
CA SER A 433 6.94 -31.40 -4.52
C SER A 433 7.01 -30.84 -3.11
N VAL A 434 8.18 -31.00 -2.48
CA VAL A 434 8.49 -30.41 -1.16
C VAL A 434 8.35 -28.89 -1.18
N MET A 435 8.72 -28.23 -2.28
CA MET A 435 8.62 -26.77 -2.40
C MET A 435 7.17 -26.29 -2.54
N TYR A 436 6.29 -27.08 -3.18
CA TYR A 436 4.85 -26.78 -3.21
C TYR A 436 4.21 -26.90 -1.83
N GLU A 437 4.56 -27.94 -1.08
CA GLU A 437 4.09 -28.09 0.31
C GLU A 437 4.57 -26.93 1.18
N LYS A 438 5.85 -26.55 1.06
CA LYS A 438 6.43 -25.38 1.72
C LYS A 438 5.70 -24.09 1.35
N PHE A 439 5.39 -23.87 0.08
CA PHE A 439 4.58 -22.72 -0.38
C PHE A 439 3.22 -22.69 0.32
N SER A 440 2.52 -23.83 0.36
CA SER A 440 1.19 -23.92 0.97
C SER A 440 1.25 -23.63 2.48
N GLU A 441 2.24 -24.16 3.20
CA GLU A 441 2.44 -23.86 4.61
C GLU A 441 2.80 -22.40 4.89
N LEU A 442 3.70 -21.82 4.08
CA LEU A 442 4.08 -20.41 4.19
C LEU A 442 2.88 -19.50 3.95
N GLY A 443 2.05 -19.80 2.96
CA GLY A 443 0.82 -19.06 2.66
C GLY A 443 -0.17 -19.11 3.84
N CYS A 444 -0.38 -20.28 4.45
CA CYS A 444 -1.19 -20.44 5.65
C CYS A 444 -0.65 -19.63 6.85
N LYS A 445 0.67 -19.71 7.10
CA LYS A 445 1.34 -18.93 8.17
C LYS A 445 1.18 -17.43 7.93
N ALA A 446 1.48 -16.97 6.72
CA ALA A 446 1.36 -15.57 6.32
C ALA A 446 -0.07 -15.05 6.49
N TYR A 447 -1.06 -15.81 6.02
CA TYR A 447 -2.47 -15.47 6.14
C TYR A 447 -2.91 -15.36 7.61
N ASN A 448 -2.57 -16.32 8.47
CA ASN A 448 -2.93 -16.25 9.89
C ASN A 448 -2.25 -15.10 10.65
N ILE A 449 -1.04 -14.69 10.25
CA ILE A 449 -0.42 -13.48 10.79
C ILE A 449 -1.26 -12.25 10.40
N LEU A 450 -1.71 -12.13 9.15
CA LEU A 450 -2.61 -11.04 8.75
C LEU A 450 -3.93 -11.05 9.55
N ARG A 451 -4.50 -12.24 9.83
CA ARG A 451 -5.69 -12.39 10.68
C ARG A 451 -5.46 -11.88 12.10
N LYS A 452 -4.33 -12.24 12.72
CA LYS A 452 -3.92 -11.74 14.05
C LYS A 452 -3.89 -10.21 14.13
N TYR A 453 -3.52 -9.55 13.03
CA TYR A 453 -3.46 -8.09 12.91
C TYR A 453 -4.64 -7.48 12.14
N GLY A 454 -5.73 -8.23 11.96
CA GLY A 454 -6.85 -7.83 11.10
C GLY A 454 -7.51 -6.51 11.51
N HIS A 455 -7.63 -6.25 12.81
CA HIS A 455 -8.18 -4.98 13.34
C HIS A 455 -7.37 -3.79 12.84
N MET A 456 -6.05 -3.86 12.96
CA MET A 456 -5.14 -2.81 12.49
C MET A 456 -5.26 -2.61 10.97
N ILE A 457 -5.29 -3.71 10.19
CA ILE A 457 -5.43 -3.62 8.73
C ILE A 457 -6.74 -2.91 8.37
N MET A 458 -7.85 -3.27 9.02
CA MET A 458 -9.14 -2.59 8.81
C MET A 458 -9.06 -1.11 9.18
N THR A 459 -8.46 -0.76 10.33
CA THR A 459 -8.24 0.63 10.72
C THR A 459 -7.48 1.42 9.66
N LEU A 460 -6.42 0.87 9.05
CA LEU A 460 -5.68 1.57 7.99
C LEU A 460 -6.54 1.94 6.78
N PHE A 461 -7.54 1.12 6.43
CA PHE A 461 -8.48 1.42 5.36
C PHE A 461 -9.59 2.36 5.82
N THR A 462 -10.10 2.22 7.05
CA THR A 462 -11.10 3.13 7.62
C THR A 462 -10.60 4.58 7.68
N LEU A 463 -9.33 4.79 8.02
CA LEU A 463 -8.71 6.12 8.06
C LEU A 463 -8.57 6.77 6.66
N MET A 464 -8.72 5.98 5.59
CA MET A 464 -8.59 6.42 4.21
C MET A 464 -9.95 6.72 3.55
N LEU A 465 -11.08 6.54 4.23
CA LEU A 465 -12.42 6.78 3.64
C LEU A 465 -12.61 8.24 3.16
N GLY A 466 -11.97 9.21 3.81
CA GLY A 466 -12.01 10.63 3.45
C GLY A 466 -11.11 11.02 2.27
N THR A 467 -10.44 10.06 1.63
CA THR A 467 -9.49 10.33 0.52
C THR A 467 -10.19 10.67 -0.79
N GLY A 468 -11.40 10.19 -1.00
CA GLY A 468 -12.07 10.24 -2.32
C GLY A 468 -11.44 9.28 -3.33
N ILE A 469 -10.86 8.17 -2.87
CA ILE A 469 -10.55 7.01 -3.71
C ILE A 469 -11.88 6.33 -4.08
N PRO A 470 -12.21 6.14 -5.37
CA PRO A 470 -13.52 5.63 -5.79
C PRO A 470 -13.91 4.28 -5.19
N GLU A 471 -12.94 3.39 -4.99
CA GLU A 471 -13.12 2.03 -4.46
C GLU A 471 -13.06 1.94 -2.93
N LEU A 472 -12.86 3.07 -2.25
CA LEU A 472 -12.79 3.17 -0.81
C LEU A 472 -13.54 4.43 -0.39
N SER A 473 -14.87 4.36 -0.55
CA SER A 473 -15.78 5.48 -0.35
C SER A 473 -16.68 5.28 0.87
N SER A 474 -16.88 4.03 1.30
CA SER A 474 -17.74 3.72 2.43
C SER A 474 -17.24 2.54 3.27
N ILE A 475 -17.84 2.35 4.44
CA ILE A 475 -17.50 1.26 5.37
C ILE A 475 -17.75 -0.11 4.70
N GLU A 476 -18.75 -0.18 3.82
CA GLU A 476 -19.10 -1.38 3.07
C GLU A 476 -17.93 -1.90 2.20
N ASP A 477 -17.10 -1.00 1.67
CA ASP A 477 -15.88 -1.38 0.94
C ASP A 477 -14.89 -2.10 1.88
N VAL A 478 -14.74 -1.59 3.11
CA VAL A 478 -13.82 -2.14 4.12
C VAL A 478 -14.31 -3.51 4.65
N LEU A 479 -15.61 -3.79 4.60
CA LEU A 479 -16.18 -5.10 4.99
C LEU A 479 -15.60 -6.26 4.17
N TRP A 480 -15.05 -5.99 2.97
CA TRP A 480 -14.29 -6.98 2.21
C TRP A 480 -13.17 -7.61 3.04
N LEU A 481 -12.41 -6.80 3.79
CA LEU A 481 -11.31 -7.29 4.63
C LEU A 481 -11.82 -8.23 5.71
N ARG A 482 -12.91 -7.86 6.40
CA ARG A 482 -13.53 -8.71 7.42
C ARG A 482 -13.99 -10.05 6.83
N LYS A 483 -14.62 -10.01 5.65
CA LYS A 483 -15.04 -11.21 4.92
C LYS A 483 -13.87 -12.12 4.58
N CYS A 484 -12.73 -11.57 4.15
CA CYS A 484 -11.57 -12.36 3.72
C CYS A 484 -10.70 -12.82 4.89
N LEU A 485 -10.67 -12.10 6.01
CA LEU A 485 -9.85 -12.45 7.17
C LEU A 485 -10.52 -13.46 8.10
N ILE A 486 -11.85 -13.63 8.03
CA ILE A 486 -12.63 -14.58 8.87
C ILE A 486 -12.14 -14.61 10.32
N LEU A 487 -12.10 -13.44 10.96
CA LEU A 487 -11.41 -13.25 12.26
C LEU A 487 -11.92 -14.18 13.38
N ASP A 488 -13.18 -14.61 13.28
CA ASP A 488 -13.83 -15.48 14.26
C ASP A 488 -13.47 -16.98 14.08
N ALA A 489 -12.83 -17.37 12.97
CA ALA A 489 -12.43 -18.75 12.71
C ALA A 489 -11.21 -19.18 13.54
N SER A 490 -11.11 -20.48 13.84
CA SER A 490 -9.89 -21.07 14.39
C SER A 490 -8.75 -21.03 13.37
N LYS A 491 -7.52 -21.25 13.84
CA LYS A 491 -6.34 -21.34 12.96
C LYS A 491 -6.48 -22.48 11.94
N GLU A 492 -6.99 -23.63 12.37
CA GLU A 492 -7.14 -24.81 11.52
C GLU A 492 -8.20 -24.59 10.42
N GLU A 493 -9.35 -24.00 10.78
CA GLU A 493 -10.37 -23.62 9.80
C GLU A 493 -9.84 -22.62 8.77
N ALA A 494 -9.05 -21.64 9.22
CA ALA A 494 -8.41 -20.66 8.34
C ALA A 494 -7.34 -21.28 7.43
N ASP A 495 -6.55 -22.22 7.94
CA ASP A 495 -5.56 -22.97 7.14
C ASP A 495 -6.25 -23.76 6.03
N ASN A 496 -7.31 -24.51 6.38
CA ASN A 496 -8.09 -25.29 5.41
C ASN A 496 -8.73 -24.39 4.35
N ALA A 497 -9.38 -23.30 4.77
CA ALA A 497 -9.98 -22.34 3.85
C ALA A 497 -8.95 -21.74 2.89
N PHE A 498 -7.75 -21.38 3.36
CA PHE A 498 -6.71 -20.83 2.50
C PHE A 498 -6.14 -21.88 1.53
N ARG A 499 -5.94 -23.13 1.96
CA ARG A 499 -5.51 -24.24 1.08
C ARG A 499 -6.53 -24.54 0.00
N ASP A 500 -7.83 -24.44 0.30
CA ASP A 500 -8.87 -24.58 -0.72
C ASP A 500 -8.81 -23.46 -1.76
N LYS A 501 -8.47 -22.22 -1.36
CA LYS A 501 -8.24 -21.11 -2.29
C LYS A 501 -7.02 -21.32 -3.19
N ILE A 502 -5.97 -21.97 -2.70
CA ILE A 502 -4.81 -22.39 -3.52
C ILE A 502 -5.26 -23.37 -4.61
N LYS A 503 -6.03 -24.42 -4.23
CA LYS A 503 -6.55 -25.43 -5.17
C LYS A 503 -7.50 -24.82 -6.19
N GLU A 504 -8.41 -23.94 -5.76
CA GLU A 504 -9.33 -23.19 -6.62
C GLU A 504 -8.57 -22.36 -7.67
N SER A 505 -7.51 -21.67 -7.24
CA SER A 505 -6.69 -20.84 -8.12
C SER A 505 -5.93 -21.69 -9.14
N LEU A 506 -5.31 -22.79 -8.69
CA LEU A 506 -4.54 -23.69 -9.55
C LEU A 506 -5.41 -24.35 -10.63
N GLY A 507 -6.64 -24.74 -10.28
CA GLY A 507 -7.60 -25.35 -11.19
C GLY A 507 -8.29 -24.37 -12.15
N ASN A 508 -8.03 -23.06 -12.03
CA ASN A 508 -8.79 -22.04 -12.76
C ASN A 508 -8.39 -21.94 -14.24
N ILE A 509 -9.12 -22.63 -15.11
CA ILE A 509 -8.88 -22.59 -16.56
C ILE A 509 -9.25 -21.21 -17.15
N ARG A 510 -10.32 -20.58 -16.64
CA ARG A 510 -10.83 -19.31 -17.18
C ARG A 510 -9.84 -18.16 -16.99
N ALA A 511 -9.16 -18.10 -15.85
CA ALA A 511 -8.09 -17.13 -15.61
C ALA A 511 -6.97 -17.26 -16.68
N ARG A 512 -6.56 -18.48 -17.00
CA ARG A 512 -5.54 -18.74 -18.04
C ARG A 512 -5.99 -18.37 -19.45
N ILE A 513 -7.27 -18.61 -19.77
CA ILE A 513 -7.85 -18.19 -21.06
C ILE A 513 -7.84 -16.66 -21.15
N ASN A 514 -8.26 -15.96 -20.09
CA ASN A 514 -8.23 -14.50 -20.05
C ASN A 514 -6.79 -13.98 -20.26
N ASP A 515 -5.79 -14.56 -19.59
CA ASP A 515 -4.38 -14.22 -19.80
C ASP A 515 -3.92 -14.46 -21.24
N GLY A 516 -4.32 -15.59 -21.85
CA GLY A 516 -3.99 -15.90 -23.24
C GLY A 516 -4.59 -14.89 -24.23
N VAL A 517 -5.84 -14.46 -24.00
CA VAL A 517 -6.50 -13.42 -24.80
C VAL A 517 -5.81 -12.07 -24.62
N HIS A 518 -5.39 -11.73 -23.40
CA HIS A 518 -4.62 -10.52 -23.13
C HIS A 518 -3.29 -10.46 -23.88
N ILE A 519 -2.53 -11.56 -23.88
CA ILE A 519 -1.27 -11.69 -24.62
C ILE A 519 -1.48 -11.55 -26.15
N LEU A 520 -2.68 -11.83 -26.65
CA LEU A 520 -3.01 -11.72 -28.07
C LEU A 520 -3.45 -10.30 -28.48
N ALA A 521 -4.02 -9.55 -27.54
CA ALA A 521 -4.49 -8.18 -27.76
C ALA A 521 -3.37 -7.12 -27.69
N HIS A 522 -2.23 -7.46 -27.06
CA HIS A 522 -1.05 -6.61 -26.87
C HIS A 522 0.20 -7.29 -27.44
#